data_AF-A0A3E0U549-F1
#
_entry.id   AF-A0A3E0U549-F1
#
_cell.length_a   1.000
_cell.length_b   1.000
_cell.length_c   1.000
_cell.angle_alpha   90.00
_cell.angle_beta   90.00
_cell.angle_gamma   90.00
#
_symmetry.space_group_name_H-M   'P 1'
#
loop_
_entity.id
_entity.type
_entity.pdbx_description
1 polymer ?
#
loop_
_entity_poly.entity_id
_entity_poly.type
_entity_poly.pdbx_seq_one_letter_code
_entity_poly.pdbx_strand_id
1 'polypeptide(L)'
;MGLANSLITTAIIAGLVWAVAIYQPSANAIESKSSNLVLKQAAQKPPKQAAISSVTQPVTVNSNKQQSKKEKALNNTQEVIQISGISMRLSLDNTAPLWQAFEQATELHNQLSQQPKQLYVSYSNFDNDFGTATVTIGYNAALLNSASKPLTVSLSQYKTLLLRSNYRNDELKTGWQKVNYNAALDSVLEIHQLDGQGQSVATELLVAYR
;
A
#
# COMPACT_ATOMS: atom_id res chain seq x y z
N MET A 1 -10.70 -3.46 31.42
CA MET A 1 -10.61 -4.78 30.76
C MET A 1 -10.85 -4.59 29.28
N GLY A 2 -9.88 -4.94 28.42
CA GLY A 2 -10.13 -5.50 27.08
C GLY A 2 -10.61 -4.63 25.90
N LEU A 3 -10.35 -3.32 25.84
CA LEU A 3 -10.79 -2.50 24.68
C LEU A 3 -9.97 -2.72 23.40
N ALA A 4 -8.75 -3.26 23.53
CA ALA A 4 -7.92 -3.59 22.38
C ALA A 4 -8.58 -4.63 21.45
N ASN A 5 -9.52 -5.45 21.93
CA ASN A 5 -10.04 -6.59 21.16
C ASN A 5 -11.03 -6.21 20.04
N SER A 6 -11.69 -5.04 20.12
CA SER A 6 -12.62 -4.57 19.07
C SER A 6 -12.00 -3.60 18.07
N LEU A 7 -10.68 -3.41 18.09
CA LEU A 7 -9.96 -2.64 17.05
C LEU A 7 -9.08 -3.56 16.19
N ILE A 8 -9.18 -4.86 16.44
CA ILE A 8 -8.17 -5.85 16.10
C ILE A 8 -8.51 -6.61 14.82
N THR A 9 -9.79 -6.61 14.42
CA THR A 9 -10.25 -7.44 13.29
C THR A 9 -9.98 -6.78 11.94
N THR A 10 -9.51 -5.53 11.91
CA THR A 10 -9.37 -4.72 10.68
C THR A 10 -7.97 -4.55 10.14
N ALA A 11 -6.94 -5.05 10.84
CA ALA A 11 -5.66 -5.31 10.19
C ALA A 11 -5.75 -6.44 9.12
N ILE A 12 -6.94 -6.99 8.89
CA ILE A 12 -7.17 -8.24 8.16
C ILE A 12 -7.52 -8.02 6.67
N ILE A 13 -7.94 -6.82 6.23
CA ILE A 13 -8.49 -6.66 4.86
C ILE A 13 -7.51 -5.98 3.88
N ALA A 14 -6.27 -5.70 4.27
CA ALA A 14 -5.24 -5.26 3.31
C ALA A 14 -4.62 -6.42 2.50
N GLY A 15 -4.84 -7.68 2.91
CA GLY A 15 -4.18 -8.85 2.34
C GLY A 15 -4.96 -9.64 1.28
N LEU A 16 -6.21 -9.28 0.98
CA LEU A 16 -7.10 -10.10 0.13
C LEU A 16 -7.79 -9.38 -1.02
N VAL A 17 -7.39 -8.16 -1.38
CA VAL A 17 -7.92 -7.52 -2.59
C VAL A 17 -6.81 -7.32 -3.61
N TRP A 18 -6.69 -8.27 -4.54
CA TRP A 18 -5.82 -8.17 -5.70
C TRP A 18 -6.62 -7.75 -6.93
N ALA A 19 -5.99 -6.88 -7.72
CA ALA A 19 -6.18 -6.61 -9.14
C ALA A 19 -7.42 -5.80 -9.56
N VAL A 20 -7.32 -4.47 -9.49
CA VAL A 20 -7.83 -3.66 -10.60
C VAL A 20 -6.66 -3.38 -11.55
N ALA A 21 -6.76 -3.89 -12.77
CA ALA A 21 -5.84 -3.58 -13.85
C ALA A 21 -6.02 -2.11 -14.28
N ILE A 22 -5.43 -1.16 -13.54
CA ILE A 22 -5.51 0.27 -13.86
C ILE A 22 -4.26 0.69 -14.65
N TYR A 23 -3.99 0.03 -15.78
CA TYR A 23 -3.24 0.63 -16.89
C TYR A 23 -3.34 -0.26 -18.14
N GLN A 24 -4.44 -0.15 -18.88
CA GLN A 24 -4.42 -0.49 -20.31
C GLN A 24 -4.59 0.83 -21.07
N PRO A 25 -3.55 1.36 -21.74
CA PRO A 25 -3.76 2.43 -22.70
C PRO A 25 -4.58 1.83 -23.84
N SER A 26 -5.90 2.02 -23.80
CA SER A 26 -6.81 1.52 -24.82
C SER A 26 -6.67 2.36 -26.08
N ALA A 27 -5.64 2.05 -26.86
CA ALA A 27 -5.61 2.38 -28.27
C ALA A 27 -6.54 1.39 -29.01
N ASN A 28 -7.77 1.84 -29.24
CA ASN A 28 -8.68 1.45 -30.33
C ASN A 28 -9.56 0.17 -30.21
N ALA A 29 -10.83 0.43 -30.52
CA ALA A 29 -11.82 -0.43 -31.19
C ALA A 29 -12.50 -1.57 -30.40
N ILE A 30 -13.83 -1.39 -30.30
CA ILE A 30 -14.86 -2.36 -29.96
C ILE A 30 -14.88 -3.47 -31.03
N GLU A 31 -14.79 -4.75 -30.63
CA GLU A 31 -15.58 -5.81 -31.26
C GLU A 31 -15.79 -6.98 -30.30
N SER A 32 -17.03 -7.13 -29.85
CA SER A 32 -17.52 -8.27 -29.08
C SER A 32 -17.67 -9.49 -29.99
N LYS A 33 -17.00 -10.61 -29.67
CA LYS A 33 -17.47 -11.92 -30.10
C LYS A 33 -17.11 -13.04 -29.12
N SER A 34 -18.11 -13.43 -28.35
CA SER A 34 -18.18 -14.67 -27.58
C SER A 34 -18.06 -15.89 -28.50
N SER A 35 -17.33 -16.93 -28.07
CA SER A 35 -17.61 -18.34 -28.40
C SER A 35 -16.84 -19.29 -27.48
N ASN A 36 -17.47 -20.44 -27.27
CA ASN A 36 -17.30 -21.40 -26.19
C ASN A 36 -16.04 -22.29 -26.24
N LEU A 37 -15.69 -22.82 -25.06
CA LEU A 37 -15.11 -24.13 -24.72
C LEU A 37 -14.63 -25.04 -25.85
N VAL A 38 -13.38 -25.54 -25.79
CA VAL A 38 -13.05 -26.97 -25.91
C VAL A 38 -11.69 -27.26 -25.24
N LEU A 39 -11.70 -28.19 -24.28
CA LEU A 39 -10.56 -28.93 -23.73
C LEU A 39 -9.78 -29.65 -24.84
N LYS A 40 -8.44 -29.67 -24.76
CA LYS A 40 -7.67 -30.90 -25.01
C LYS A 40 -6.26 -30.82 -24.42
N GLN A 41 -6.09 -31.63 -23.38
CA GLN A 41 -4.84 -32.13 -22.84
C GLN A 41 -4.27 -33.17 -23.82
N ALA A 42 -2.97 -33.11 -24.11
CA ALA A 42 -2.21 -34.21 -24.71
C ALA A 42 -0.75 -34.15 -24.26
N ALA A 43 -0.19 -35.33 -24.08
CA ALA A 43 0.91 -35.63 -23.17
C ALA A 43 2.29 -35.76 -23.86
N GLN A 44 3.33 -35.62 -23.02
CA GLN A 44 4.59 -36.40 -23.01
C GLN A 44 5.63 -36.35 -24.17
N LYS A 45 6.74 -35.62 -23.90
CA LYS A 45 8.18 -36.04 -23.79
C LYS A 45 8.97 -36.54 -25.06
N PRO A 46 10.34 -36.61 -25.02
CA PRO A 46 11.28 -35.84 -25.85
C PRO A 46 12.19 -36.73 -26.75
N PRO A 47 13.23 -36.20 -27.44
CA PRO A 47 14.61 -36.48 -26.95
C PRO A 47 15.74 -35.48 -27.31
N LYS A 48 16.78 -35.51 -26.44
CA LYS A 48 18.25 -35.45 -26.66
C LYS A 48 18.94 -34.22 -27.27
N GLN A 49 19.85 -33.63 -26.48
CA GLN A 49 21.27 -33.34 -26.81
C GLN A 49 21.97 -32.88 -25.52
N ALA A 50 22.83 -33.71 -24.93
CA ALA A 50 24.27 -33.84 -25.17
C ALA A 50 25.08 -32.92 -24.21
N ALA A 51 25.82 -33.59 -23.32
CA ALA A 51 26.65 -33.04 -22.27
C ALA A 51 27.96 -32.47 -22.82
N ILE A 52 28.50 -31.47 -22.13
CA ILE A 52 29.94 -31.17 -22.12
C ILE A 52 30.34 -30.79 -20.68
N SER A 53 31.06 -31.72 -20.04
CA SER A 53 32.07 -31.55 -18.99
C SER A 53 33.13 -30.51 -19.41
N SER A 54 33.98 -29.83 -18.63
CA SER A 54 34.35 -29.73 -17.21
C SER A 54 35.50 -28.69 -17.14
N VAL A 55 35.92 -28.32 -15.91
CA VAL A 55 37.28 -27.87 -15.48
C VAL A 55 37.49 -26.35 -15.27
N THR A 56 37.41 -25.83 -14.03
CA THR A 56 38.48 -25.54 -13.01
C THR A 56 39.43 -24.37 -13.40
N GLN A 57 39.55 -23.24 -12.68
CA GLN A 57 40.38 -23.01 -11.47
C GLN A 57 40.37 -21.48 -11.04
N PRO A 58 40.99 -21.07 -9.89
CA PRO A 58 40.43 -20.09 -8.93
C PRO A 58 41.11 -18.69 -8.87
N VAL A 59 40.82 -17.96 -7.77
CA VAL A 59 41.45 -16.74 -7.21
C VAL A 59 40.93 -15.42 -7.83
N THR A 60 40.28 -14.50 -7.08
CA THR A 60 40.97 -13.58 -6.17
C THR A 60 39.96 -12.84 -5.28
N VAL A 61 40.23 -12.86 -3.98
CA VAL A 61 39.61 -12.02 -2.96
C VAL A 61 40.19 -10.61 -3.13
N ASN A 62 39.38 -9.64 -3.57
CA ASN A 62 39.74 -8.24 -3.51
C ASN A 62 38.88 -7.51 -2.48
N SER A 63 39.53 -7.20 -1.38
CA SER A 63 39.09 -6.22 -0.37
C SER A 63 38.81 -4.88 -1.06
N ASN A 64 37.55 -4.48 -1.12
CA ASN A 64 37.20 -3.09 -1.39
C ASN A 64 36.71 -2.43 -0.12
N LYS A 65 37.53 -1.46 0.29
CA LYS A 65 37.35 -0.55 1.42
C LYS A 65 35.94 0.01 1.47
N GLN A 66 35.45 0.06 2.71
CA GLN A 66 34.36 0.91 3.17
C GLN A 66 34.40 2.28 2.48
N GLN A 67 33.38 2.51 1.67
CA GLN A 67 32.94 3.85 1.36
C GLN A 67 31.52 3.94 1.89
N SER A 68 31.43 4.20 3.20
CA SER A 68 30.22 4.74 3.83
C SER A 68 29.93 6.06 3.15
N LYS A 69 29.19 5.97 2.03
CA LYS A 69 28.55 7.10 1.41
C LYS A 69 27.49 7.54 2.42
N LYS A 70 27.90 8.49 3.25
CA LYS A 70 27.07 9.31 4.10
C LYS A 70 25.97 9.83 3.16
N GLU A 71 24.83 9.15 3.15
CA GLU A 71 23.63 9.65 2.50
C GLU A 71 23.41 11.02 3.11
N LYS A 72 23.51 12.03 2.25
CA LYS A 72 23.13 13.39 2.58
C LYS A 72 21.72 13.29 3.15
N ALA A 73 21.60 13.53 4.46
CA ALA A 73 20.35 13.86 5.09
C ALA A 73 19.75 15.00 4.27
N LEU A 74 18.73 14.65 3.48
CA LEU A 74 18.00 15.58 2.65
C LEU A 74 17.16 16.41 3.63
N ASN A 75 17.66 17.62 3.89
CA ASN A 75 16.96 18.84 4.21
C ASN A 75 15.57 18.69 4.83
N ASN A 76 15.52 19.09 6.12
CA ASN A 76 14.39 19.39 6.98
C ASN A 76 13.32 20.28 6.32
N THR A 77 12.59 19.72 5.36
CA THR A 77 11.36 20.27 4.80
C THR A 77 10.25 19.57 5.56
N GLN A 78 9.42 20.32 6.29
CA GLN A 78 8.20 19.75 6.88
C GLN A 78 7.40 19.16 5.73
N GLU A 79 7.43 17.83 5.59
CA GLU A 79 6.87 17.13 4.44
C GLU A 79 5.35 17.18 4.56
N VAL A 80 4.73 18.06 3.79
CA VAL A 80 3.27 18.17 3.67
C VAL A 80 2.84 17.31 2.49
N ILE A 81 1.94 16.37 2.75
CA ILE A 81 1.31 15.55 1.71
C ILE A 81 -0.14 15.97 1.54
N GLN A 82 -0.64 15.89 0.31
CA GLN A 82 -2.04 16.10 -0.03
C GLN A 82 -2.61 14.78 -0.52
N ILE A 83 -3.60 14.22 0.18
CA ILE A 83 -4.22 12.94 -0.14
C ILE A 83 -5.54 13.22 -0.85
N SER A 84 -5.69 12.76 -2.09
CA SER A 84 -6.97 12.81 -2.81
C SER A 84 -7.51 11.40 -3.01
N GLY A 85 -8.77 11.18 -2.65
CA GLY A 85 -9.39 9.87 -2.69
C GLY A 85 -10.77 9.82 -2.05
N ILE A 86 -11.13 8.65 -1.52
CA ILE A 86 -12.44 8.38 -0.93
C ILE A 86 -12.37 8.54 0.58
N SER A 87 -13.35 9.24 1.16
CA SER A 87 -13.47 9.44 2.60
C SER A 87 -14.81 8.95 3.10
N MET A 88 -14.81 8.13 4.14
CA MET A 88 -16.03 7.59 4.76
C MET A 88 -15.89 7.59 6.28
N ARG A 89 -16.98 7.90 6.98
CA ARG A 89 -17.10 7.64 8.42
C ARG A 89 -17.64 6.23 8.62
N LEU A 90 -16.87 5.36 9.25
CA LEU A 90 -17.20 3.94 9.39
C LEU A 90 -16.65 3.36 10.70
N SER A 91 -17.23 2.24 11.12
CA SER A 91 -16.69 1.45 12.21
C SER A 91 -15.36 0.84 11.79
N LEU A 92 -14.35 1.00 12.64
CA LEU A 92 -13.04 0.43 12.46
C LEU A 92 -13.02 -1.08 12.59
N ASP A 93 -14.12 -1.78 12.87
CA ASP A 93 -14.20 -3.24 12.71
C ASP A 93 -14.64 -3.67 11.30
N ASN A 94 -15.07 -2.72 10.46
CA ASN A 94 -15.55 -3.00 9.10
C ASN A 94 -15.09 -1.93 8.09
N THR A 95 -13.87 -2.09 7.59
CA THR A 95 -13.28 -1.20 6.57
C THR A 95 -13.57 -1.64 5.13
N ALA A 96 -14.11 -2.86 4.91
CA ALA A 96 -14.35 -3.40 3.57
C ALA A 96 -15.16 -2.46 2.63
N PRO A 97 -16.21 -1.76 3.10
CA PRO A 97 -16.95 -0.84 2.23
C PRO A 97 -16.09 0.31 1.69
N LEU A 98 -15.11 0.79 2.46
CA LEU A 98 -14.20 1.85 2.01
C LEU A 98 -13.27 1.36 0.91
N TRP A 99 -12.68 0.17 1.09
CA TRP A 99 -11.80 -0.45 0.09
C TRP A 99 -12.54 -0.71 -1.21
N GLN A 100 -13.75 -1.28 -1.12
CA GLN A 100 -14.61 -1.48 -2.28
C GLN A 100 -14.97 -0.16 -2.97
N ALA A 101 -15.32 0.88 -2.22
CA ALA A 101 -15.63 2.19 -2.79
C ALA A 101 -14.41 2.82 -3.47
N PHE A 102 -13.22 2.64 -2.89
CA PHE A 102 -11.97 3.10 -3.48
C PHE A 102 -11.66 2.39 -4.78
N GLU A 103 -11.73 1.06 -4.83
CA GLU A 103 -11.48 0.26 -6.05
C GLU A 103 -12.45 0.57 -7.18
N GLN A 104 -13.69 0.92 -6.84
CA GLN A 104 -14.73 1.28 -7.79
C GLN A 104 -14.68 2.76 -8.20
N ALA A 105 -13.77 3.56 -7.62
CA ALA A 105 -13.63 4.98 -7.92
C ALA A 105 -12.89 5.20 -9.26
N THR A 106 -13.51 4.75 -10.35
CA THR A 106 -12.96 4.88 -11.73
C THR A 106 -12.60 6.31 -12.08
N GLU A 107 -13.40 7.30 -11.65
CA GLU A 107 -13.07 8.71 -11.83
C GLU A 107 -11.74 9.08 -11.19
N LEU A 108 -11.51 8.67 -9.93
CA LEU A 108 -10.26 8.91 -9.20
C LEU A 108 -9.08 8.22 -9.90
N HIS A 109 -9.26 6.95 -10.28
CA HIS A 109 -8.23 6.14 -10.90
C HIS A 109 -7.82 6.66 -12.29
N ASN A 110 -8.79 7.12 -13.09
CA ASN A 110 -8.54 7.69 -14.41
C ASN A 110 -7.87 9.07 -14.36
N GLN A 111 -7.85 9.74 -13.21
CA GLN A 111 -7.09 10.98 -13.03
C GLN A 111 -5.60 10.73 -12.80
N LEU A 112 -5.14 9.51 -12.55
CA LEU A 112 -3.72 9.23 -12.34
C LEU A 112 -2.91 9.54 -13.61
N SER A 113 -1.92 10.43 -13.48
CA SER A 113 -0.99 10.76 -14.56
C SER A 113 0.11 9.73 -14.73
N GLN A 114 0.35 8.91 -13.71
CA GLN A 114 1.34 7.83 -13.68
C GLN A 114 0.99 6.78 -12.63
N GLN A 115 1.64 5.61 -12.71
CA GLN A 115 1.47 4.54 -11.73
C GLN A 115 1.83 5.05 -10.31
N PRO A 116 0.90 4.95 -9.34
CA PRO A 116 1.18 5.36 -7.97
C PRO A 116 2.18 4.39 -7.32
N LYS A 117 3.16 4.96 -6.63
CA LYS A 117 4.12 4.18 -5.81
C LYS A 117 3.67 4.03 -4.36
N GLN A 118 2.67 4.81 -3.95
CA GLN A 118 2.20 4.89 -2.59
C GLN A 118 0.69 5.06 -2.55
N LEU A 119 0.08 4.40 -1.57
CA LEU A 119 -1.31 4.56 -1.18
C LEU A 119 -1.33 4.98 0.29
N TYR A 120 -2.17 5.96 0.62
CA TYR A 120 -2.29 6.51 1.95
C TYR A 120 -3.65 6.18 2.53
N VAL A 121 -3.70 5.78 3.80
CA VAL A 121 -4.94 5.58 4.55
C VAL A 121 -4.86 6.37 5.85
N SER A 122 -5.63 7.45 5.93
CA SER A 122 -5.68 8.34 7.08
C SER A 122 -6.93 8.09 7.92
N TYR A 123 -6.75 7.79 9.19
CA TYR A 123 -7.79 7.59 10.20
C TYR A 123 -7.82 8.83 11.10
N SER A 124 -8.98 9.48 11.20
CA SER A 124 -9.12 10.76 11.91
C SER A 124 -10.52 10.92 12.46
N ASN A 125 -10.76 11.94 13.28
CA ASN A 125 -12.08 12.24 13.85
C ASN A 125 -12.69 11.00 14.53
N PHE A 126 -11.90 10.34 15.38
CA PHE A 126 -12.34 9.20 16.16
C PHE A 126 -13.53 9.59 17.06
N ASP A 127 -14.44 8.65 17.30
CA ASP A 127 -15.37 8.74 18.41
C ASP A 127 -14.66 8.51 19.76
N ASN A 128 -15.41 8.66 20.85
CA ASN A 128 -14.85 8.65 22.21
C ASN A 128 -14.28 7.29 22.62
N ASP A 129 -14.78 6.20 22.03
CA ASP A 129 -14.34 4.82 22.25
C ASP A 129 -13.37 4.34 21.16
N PHE A 130 -13.05 5.18 20.18
CA PHE A 130 -12.16 4.92 19.05
C PHE A 130 -12.64 3.79 18.11
N GLY A 131 -13.88 3.34 18.24
CA GLY A 131 -14.48 2.29 17.41
C GLY A 131 -14.93 2.78 16.04
N THR A 132 -15.12 4.08 15.84
CA THR A 132 -15.50 4.71 14.58
C THR A 132 -14.57 5.85 14.26
N ALA A 133 -14.16 5.96 12.99
CA ALA A 133 -13.39 7.10 12.53
C ALA A 133 -13.86 7.56 11.15
N THR A 134 -13.47 8.78 10.78
CA THR A 134 -13.41 9.19 9.38
C THR A 134 -12.11 8.66 8.78
N VAL A 135 -12.24 7.75 7.83
CA VAL A 135 -11.12 7.11 7.14
C VAL A 135 -11.07 7.61 5.71
N THR A 136 -9.90 8.11 5.30
CA THR A 136 -9.65 8.58 3.93
C THR A 136 -8.58 7.71 3.29
N ILE A 137 -8.90 7.05 2.19
CA ILE A 137 -7.98 6.26 1.37
C ILE A 137 -7.73 6.99 0.05
N GLY A 138 -6.47 7.13 -0.34
CA GLY A 138 -6.15 7.89 -1.55
C GLY A 138 -4.69 7.92 -1.94
N TYR A 139 -4.44 8.58 -3.07
CA TYR A 139 -3.11 8.81 -3.61
C TYR A 139 -2.61 10.21 -3.25
N ASN A 140 -1.32 10.45 -3.45
CA ASN A 140 -0.81 11.82 -3.44
C ASN A 140 -1.46 12.63 -4.57
N ALA A 141 -2.08 13.76 -4.23
CA ALA A 141 -2.78 14.67 -5.14
C ALA A 141 -1.90 15.13 -6.32
N ALA A 142 -0.58 15.22 -6.14
CA ALA A 142 0.36 15.56 -7.20
C ALA A 142 0.44 14.52 -8.33
N LEU A 143 -0.08 13.30 -8.10
CA LEU A 143 -0.17 12.24 -9.12
C LEU A 143 -1.46 12.30 -9.93
N LEU A 144 -2.38 13.23 -9.62
CA LEU A 144 -3.66 13.36 -10.29
C LEU A 144 -3.65 14.56 -11.23
N ASN A 145 -4.21 14.39 -12.42
CA ASN A 145 -4.46 15.48 -13.38
C ASN A 145 -5.42 16.52 -12.79
N SER A 146 -6.35 16.08 -11.95
CA SER A 146 -7.24 16.94 -11.16
C SER A 146 -7.53 16.28 -9.82
N ALA A 147 -7.21 16.99 -8.73
CA ALA A 147 -7.50 16.55 -7.37
C ALA A 147 -8.72 17.30 -6.83
N SER A 148 -9.75 16.57 -6.42
CA SER A 148 -10.90 17.15 -5.73
C SER A 148 -10.63 17.17 -4.22
N LYS A 149 -10.64 18.38 -3.63
CA LYS A 149 -10.58 18.65 -2.18
C LYS A 149 -9.62 17.73 -1.41
N PRO A 150 -8.30 17.77 -1.70
CA PRO A 150 -7.36 16.88 -1.04
C PRO A 150 -7.26 17.15 0.47
N LEU A 151 -7.14 16.07 1.25
CA LEU A 151 -6.80 16.11 2.66
C LEU A 151 -5.32 16.49 2.82
N THR A 152 -5.03 17.60 3.50
CA THR A 152 -3.66 18.02 3.78
C THR A 152 -3.17 17.38 5.08
N VAL A 153 -2.03 16.71 5.02
CA VAL A 153 -1.40 16.04 6.17
C VAL A 153 0.03 16.54 6.30
N SER A 154 0.38 17.09 7.47
CA SER A 154 1.76 17.50 7.78
C SER A 154 2.48 16.34 8.45
N LEU A 155 3.43 15.69 7.79
CA LEU A 155 4.14 14.53 8.36
C LEU A 155 4.99 14.91 9.58
N SER A 156 5.34 16.18 9.74
CA SER A 156 6.11 16.68 10.89
C SER A 156 5.42 16.50 12.25
N GLN A 157 4.10 16.33 12.28
CA GLN A 157 3.34 16.09 13.51
C GLN A 157 3.23 14.60 13.89
N TYR A 158 3.68 13.71 13.00
CA TYR A 158 3.57 12.27 13.20
C TYR A 158 4.80 11.67 13.86
N LYS A 159 4.56 10.66 14.69
CA LYS A 159 5.56 9.73 15.23
C LYS A 159 5.41 8.37 14.57
N THR A 160 6.51 7.74 14.22
CA THR A 160 6.50 6.40 13.63
C THR A 160 6.22 5.33 14.68
N LEU A 161 5.18 4.51 14.47
CA LEU A 161 4.86 3.32 15.28
C LEU A 161 5.45 2.05 14.68
N LEU A 162 5.42 1.95 13.36
CA LEU A 162 6.05 0.89 12.57
C LEU A 162 6.83 1.51 11.43
N LEU A 163 8.13 1.20 11.35
CA LEU A 163 8.97 1.56 10.22
C LEU A 163 8.53 0.80 8.97
N ARG A 164 8.79 1.35 7.79
CA ARG A 164 8.47 0.69 6.53
C ARG A 164 9.00 -0.75 6.44
N SER A 165 8.10 -1.73 6.36
CA SER A 165 8.44 -3.15 6.18
C SER A 165 7.28 -3.95 5.57
N ASN A 166 7.54 -5.17 5.10
CA ASN A 166 6.51 -6.13 4.71
C ASN A 166 5.95 -6.81 5.97
N TYR A 167 4.97 -6.15 6.60
CA TYR A 167 4.33 -6.67 7.80
C TYR A 167 3.23 -7.65 7.45
N ARG A 168 3.14 -8.73 8.22
CA ARG A 168 1.97 -9.59 8.24
C ARG A 168 0.82 -8.90 8.98
N ASN A 169 -0.40 -9.39 8.77
CA ASN A 169 -1.60 -8.84 9.41
C ASN A 169 -1.51 -8.82 10.94
N ASP A 170 -0.91 -9.86 11.55
CA ASP A 170 -0.69 -9.92 12.99
C ASP A 170 0.31 -8.87 13.49
N GLU A 171 1.34 -8.56 12.70
CA GLU A 171 2.33 -7.52 13.03
C GLU A 171 1.76 -6.11 12.87
N LEU A 172 0.96 -5.86 11.82
CA LEU A 172 0.22 -4.60 11.66
C LEU A 172 -0.74 -4.36 12.82
N LYS A 173 -1.47 -5.40 13.20
CA LYS A 173 -2.35 -5.38 14.38
C LYS A 173 -1.57 -5.02 15.65
N THR A 174 -0.40 -5.61 15.86
CA THR A 174 0.48 -5.23 16.98
C THR A 174 0.98 -3.79 16.86
N GLY A 175 1.21 -3.28 15.64
CA GLY A 175 1.50 -1.87 15.40
C GLY A 175 0.42 -0.93 15.90
N TRP A 176 -0.84 -1.21 15.55
CA TRP A 176 -2.01 -0.45 16.00
C TRP A 176 -2.18 -0.47 17.51
N GLN A 177 -1.87 -1.59 18.17
CA GLN A 177 -1.87 -1.69 19.63
C GLN A 177 -0.85 -0.79 20.33
N LYS A 178 0.16 -0.27 19.62
CA LYS A 178 1.14 0.70 20.17
C LYS A 178 0.59 2.12 20.26
N VAL A 179 -0.56 2.42 19.64
CA VAL A 179 -1.20 3.73 19.77
C VAL A 179 -1.59 3.96 21.23
N ASN A 180 -1.16 5.07 21.80
CA ASN A 180 -1.65 5.51 23.11
C ASN A 180 -3.05 6.15 23.00
N TYR A 181 -4.09 5.35 23.19
CA TYR A 181 -5.49 5.81 23.19
C TYR A 181 -5.90 6.63 24.42
N ASN A 182 -5.04 6.74 25.44
CA ASN A 182 -5.30 7.62 26.59
C ASN A 182 -4.80 9.05 26.34
N ALA A 183 -4.06 9.28 25.25
CA ALA A 183 -3.67 10.61 24.81
C ALA A 183 -4.75 11.22 23.91
N ALA A 184 -4.65 12.51 23.63
CA ALA A 184 -5.50 13.18 22.65
C ALA A 184 -5.12 12.73 21.23
N LEU A 185 -5.54 11.52 20.84
CA LEU A 185 -5.29 10.97 19.51
C LEU A 185 -5.94 11.88 18.45
N ASP A 186 -5.13 12.37 17.51
CA ASP A 186 -5.63 13.17 16.40
C ASP A 186 -5.90 12.31 15.18
N SER A 187 -4.87 11.60 14.72
CA SER A 187 -4.93 10.77 13.53
C SER A 187 -3.88 9.66 13.53
N VAL A 188 -4.17 8.61 12.76
CA VAL A 188 -3.23 7.55 12.41
C VAL A 188 -3.12 7.50 10.89
N LEU A 189 -1.91 7.35 10.36
CA LEU A 189 -1.64 7.29 8.93
C LEU A 189 -0.93 5.98 8.60
N GLU A 190 -1.53 5.20 7.71
CA GLU A 190 -0.88 4.08 7.04
C GLU A 190 -0.36 4.53 5.67
N ILE A 191 0.88 4.18 5.35
CA ILE A 191 1.49 4.43 4.05
C ILE A 191 1.90 3.09 3.45
N HIS A 192 1.15 2.63 2.45
CA HIS A 192 1.44 1.41 1.70
C HIS A 192 2.35 1.76 0.52
N GLN A 193 3.51 1.13 0.43
CA GLN A 193 4.33 1.14 -0.78
C GLN A 193 3.76 0.13 -1.77
N LEU A 194 3.61 0.55 -3.02
CA LEU A 194 3.05 -0.25 -4.09
C LEU A 194 4.13 -0.71 -5.06
N ASP A 195 4.00 -1.92 -5.58
CA ASP A 195 4.79 -2.39 -6.72
C ASP A 195 4.21 -1.88 -8.07
N GLY A 196 4.83 -2.30 -9.17
CA GLY A 196 4.39 -1.92 -10.53
C GLY A 196 3.01 -2.44 -10.92
N GLN A 197 2.41 -3.34 -10.14
CA GLN A 197 1.06 -3.86 -10.33
C GLN A 197 0.05 -3.19 -9.38
N GLY A 198 0.48 -2.20 -8.59
CA GLY A 198 -0.37 -1.51 -7.62
C GLY A 198 -0.56 -2.29 -6.31
N GLN A 199 0.29 -3.28 -6.04
CA GLN A 199 0.12 -4.20 -4.93
C GLN A 199 0.97 -3.76 -3.74
N SER A 200 0.43 -3.82 -2.52
CA SER A 200 1.18 -3.39 -1.33
C SER A 200 2.34 -4.35 -1.03
N VAL A 201 3.56 -3.84 -1.01
CA VAL A 201 4.79 -4.61 -0.73
C VAL A 201 5.45 -4.25 0.59
N ALA A 202 5.12 -3.08 1.15
CA ALA A 202 5.55 -2.65 2.47
C ALA A 202 4.55 -1.63 3.03
N THR A 203 4.45 -1.56 4.35
CA THR A 203 3.58 -0.62 5.05
C THR A 203 4.39 0.10 6.13
N GLU A 204 4.07 1.37 6.34
CA GLU A 204 4.56 2.21 7.43
C GLU A 204 3.35 2.73 8.22
N LEU A 205 3.46 2.74 9.56
CA LEU A 205 2.38 3.18 10.45
C LEU A 205 2.85 4.36 11.28
N LEU A 206 2.12 5.46 11.19
CA LEU A 206 2.44 6.72 11.83
C LEU A 206 1.25 7.19 12.70
N VAL A 207 1.52 7.88 13.81
CA VAL A 207 0.48 8.44 14.70
C VAL A 207 0.73 9.91 15.03
N ALA A 208 -0.33 10.70 15.08
CA ALA A 208 -0.32 12.08 15.54
C ALA A 208 -1.25 12.27 16.74
N TYR A 209 -0.82 13.13 17.66
CA TYR A 209 -1.56 13.52 18.87
C TYR A 209 -1.72 15.05 18.90
N ARG A 210 -2.79 15.53 19.54
CA ARG A 210 -3.06 16.96 19.78
C ARG A 210 -2.35 17.47 21.02
#